data_AF-A0A4W5L6G2-F1
#
_entry.id   AF-A0A4W5L6G2-F1
#
_cell.length_a   1.000
_cell.length_b   1.000
_cell.length_c   1.000
_cell.angle_alpha   90.00
_cell.angle_beta   90.00
_cell.angle_gamma   90.00
#
_symmetry.space_group_name_H-M   'P 1'
#
loop_
_entity.id
_entity.type
_entity.pdbx_description
1 polymer ?
#
loop_
_entity_poly.entity_id
_entity_poly.type
_entity_poly.pdbx_seq_one_letter_code
_entity_poly.pdbx_strand_id
1 'polypeptide(L)'
;MLVPVLSLILCVVPAGGRFKKEIVVDGQSNLLLIRDEGGPPEAQFALWVDAVIFVFSLEDEISFQTVYHYYSRMANYRNTAEVPLVLVGTQGETHTLARRHTHAQTHCA
;
A
#
# COMPACT_ATOMS: atom_id res chain seq x y z
N MET A 1 2.52 -22.64 14.78
CA MET A 1 3.60 -21.92 14.08
C MET A 1 3.10 -20.52 13.82
N LEU A 2 3.77 -19.50 14.32
CA LEU A 2 3.36 -18.10 14.17
C LEU A 2 3.50 -17.75 12.68
N VAL A 3 2.37 -17.58 11.98
CA VAL A 3 2.38 -17.10 10.58
C VAL A 3 2.96 -15.69 10.61
N PRO A 4 4.05 -15.38 9.91
CA PRO A 4 4.59 -14.03 9.89
C PRO A 4 3.57 -13.10 9.23
N VAL A 5 3.35 -11.94 9.84
CA VAL A 5 2.44 -10.91 9.34
C VAL A 5 3.29 -9.87 8.62
N LEU A 6 3.00 -9.63 7.34
CA LEU A 6 3.65 -8.59 6.55
C LEU A 6 2.67 -7.44 6.38
N SER A 7 2.92 -6.29 7.01
CA SER A 7 2.05 -5.12 6.90
C SER A 7 2.57 -4.18 5.82
N LEU A 8 1.84 -4.11 4.71
CA LEU A 8 2.15 -3.30 3.55
C LEU A 8 1.16 -2.14 3.42
N ILE A 9 1.68 -0.96 3.11
CA ILE A 9 0.85 0.19 2.78
C ILE A 9 0.75 0.36 1.28
N LEU A 10 -0.45 0.68 0.82
CA LEU A 10 -0.65 1.34 -0.46
C LEU A 10 -1.02 2.80 -0.16
N CYS A 11 -0.17 3.76 -0.51
CA CYS A 11 -0.59 5.15 -0.54
C CYS A 11 -1.11 5.44 -1.94
N VAL A 12 -2.36 5.91 -2.02
CA VAL A 12 -3.09 6.47 -3.18
C VAL A 12 -4.19 5.57 -3.76
N VAL A 13 -5.34 5.56 -3.07
CA VAL A 13 -6.69 5.54 -3.66
C VAL A 13 -7.62 6.45 -2.83
N PRO A 14 -8.50 7.28 -3.43
CA PRO A 14 -9.41 8.17 -2.68
C PRO A 14 -10.41 7.43 -1.77
N ALA A 15 -10.58 6.12 -1.97
CA ALA A 15 -11.37 5.24 -1.11
C ALA A 15 -10.38 4.30 -0.39
N GLY A 16 -9.89 4.71 0.79
CA GLY A 16 -9.01 3.86 1.60
C GLY A 16 -9.61 2.49 1.91
N GLY A 17 -8.80 1.57 2.43
CA GLY A 17 -9.22 0.17 2.59
C GLY A 17 -8.27 -0.68 3.44
N ARG A 18 -8.80 -1.79 3.96
CA ARG A 18 -8.01 -2.79 4.67
C ARG A 18 -8.26 -4.15 4.06
N PHE A 19 -7.21 -4.76 3.54
CA PHE A 19 -7.26 -6.05 2.88
C PHE A 19 -6.29 -7.00 3.57
N LYS A 20 -6.58 -8.29 3.50
CA LYS A 20 -5.69 -9.34 3.99
C LYS A 20 -5.60 -10.43 2.93
N LYS A 21 -4.40 -10.92 2.68
CA LYS A 21 -4.16 -11.99 1.71
C LYS A 21 -3.12 -12.95 2.25
N GLU A 22 -3.44 -14.23 2.23
CA GLU A 22 -2.44 -15.26 2.46
C GLU A 22 -1.54 -15.36 1.21
N ILE A 23 -0.23 -15.31 1.44
CA ILE A 23 0.79 -15.42 0.41
C ILE A 23 1.84 -16.45 0.83
N VAL A 24 2.58 -16.98 -0.14
CA VAL A 24 3.72 -17.86 0.13
C VAL A 24 4.99 -17.12 -0.23
N VAL A 25 5.89 -16.98 0.74
CA VAL A 25 7.22 -16.38 0.57
C VAL A 25 8.23 -17.40 1.06
N ASP A 26 9.19 -17.76 0.21
CA ASP A 26 10.23 -18.76 0.52
C ASP A 26 9.68 -20.09 1.06
N GLY A 27 8.52 -20.52 0.54
CA GLY A 27 7.85 -21.76 0.96
C GLY A 27 7.12 -21.69 2.31
N GLN A 28 7.06 -20.52 2.94
CA GLN A 28 6.31 -20.27 4.17
C GLN A 28 5.01 -19.50 3.87
N SER A 29 3.89 -19.92 4.47
CA SER A 29 2.66 -19.12 4.47
C SER A 29 2.87 -17.87 5.31
N ASN A 30 2.47 -16.72 4.77
CA ASN A 30 2.49 -15.41 5.42
C ASN A 30 1.14 -14.73 5.23
N LEU A 31 0.77 -13.86 6.18
CA LEU A 31 -0.42 -13.03 6.06
C LEU A 31 -0.03 -11.60 5.68
N LEU A 32 -0.29 -11.23 4.43
CA LEU A 32 -0.10 -9.87 3.95
C LEU A 32 -1.30 -9.02 4.35
N LEU A 33 -1.07 -8.00 5.19
CA LEU A 33 -2.05 -6.99 5.54
C LEU A 33 -1.79 -5.76 4.69
N ILE A 34 -2.75 -5.41 3.81
CA ILE A 34 -2.66 -4.22 2.98
C ILE A 34 -3.53 -3.14 3.60
N ARG A 35 -2.93 -2.01 3.93
CA ARG A 35 -3.61 -0.84 4.44
C ARG A 35 -3.48 0.30 3.43
N ASP A 36 -4.61 0.66 2.83
CA ASP A 36 -4.71 1.77 1.91
C ASP A 36 -5.19 3.01 2.66
N GLU A 37 -4.30 4.01 2.75
CA GLU A 37 -4.60 5.30 3.36
C GLU A 37 -4.88 6.32 2.26
N GLY A 38 -6.10 6.88 2.29
CA GLY A 38 -6.53 7.92 1.35
C GLY A 38 -6.01 9.33 1.69
N GLY A 39 -5.14 9.46 2.69
CA GLY A 39 -4.67 10.74 3.22
C GLY A 39 -3.20 10.71 3.66
N PRO A 40 -2.67 11.84 4.17
CA PRO A 40 -1.29 11.93 4.62
C PRO A 40 -0.99 10.94 5.74
N PRO A 41 0.23 10.36 5.78
CA PRO A 41 0.60 9.39 6.80
C PRO A 41 0.56 10.02 8.20
N GLU A 42 -0.07 9.31 9.13
CA GLU A 42 -0.11 9.66 10.56
C GLU A 42 1.07 9.03 11.32
N ALA A 43 1.40 9.55 12.50
CA ALA A 43 2.52 9.05 13.30
C ALA A 43 2.35 7.58 13.70
N GLN A 44 1.15 7.19 14.16
CA GLN A 44 0.86 5.80 14.53
C GLN A 44 1.05 4.85 13.34
N PHE A 45 0.71 5.33 12.14
CA PHE A 45 0.86 4.58 10.92
C PHE A 45 2.32 4.38 10.55
N ALA A 46 3.13 5.44 10.54
CA ALA A 46 4.56 5.36 10.21
C ALA A 46 5.33 4.37 11.10
N LEU A 47 4.92 4.24 12.36
CA LEU A 47 5.56 3.36 13.34
C LEU A 47 5.14 1.89 13.24
N TRP A 48 3.98 1.58 12.64
CA TRP A 48 3.41 0.22 12.62
C TRP A 48 3.78 -0.61 11.40
N VAL A 49 4.33 0.02 10.38
CA VAL A 49 4.38 -0.59 9.04
C VAL A 49 5.69 -1.28 8.76
N ASP A 50 5.63 -2.40 8.07
CA ASP A 50 6.81 -3.20 7.72
C ASP A 50 7.38 -2.75 6.38
N ALA A 51 6.54 -2.22 5.48
CA ALA A 51 6.94 -1.65 4.19
C ALA A 51 5.90 -0.65 3.66
N VAL A 52 6.33 0.25 2.76
CA VAL A 52 5.46 1.27 2.15
C VAL A 52 5.57 1.23 0.63
N ILE A 53 4.41 1.22 -0.04
CA ILE A 53 4.30 1.47 -1.49
C ILE A 53 3.67 2.84 -1.72
N PHE A 54 4.43 3.72 -2.33
CA PHE A 54 3.93 5.00 -2.85
C PHE A 54 3.48 4.83 -4.29
N VAL A 55 2.24 5.16 -4.59
CA VAL A 55 1.69 5.07 -5.94
C VAL A 55 1.38 6.46 -6.46
N PHE A 56 1.81 6.76 -7.68
CA PHE A 56 1.42 7.97 -8.40
C PHE A 56 0.96 7.62 -9.81
N SER A 57 0.26 8.54 -10.45
CA SER A 57 -0.13 8.44 -11.86
C SER A 57 0.92 9.13 -12.72
N LEU A 58 1.36 8.46 -13.78
CA LEU A 58 2.26 9.05 -14.78
C LEU A 58 1.58 10.17 -15.59
N GLU A 59 0.26 10.25 -15.51
CA GLU A 59 -0.58 11.24 -16.21
C GLU A 59 -0.99 12.41 -15.30
N ASP A 60 -0.68 12.37 -14.00
CA ASP A 60 -1.06 13.40 -13.03
C ASP A 60 0.14 13.83 -12.17
N GLU A 61 0.71 15.00 -12.47
CA GLU A 61 1.83 15.58 -11.72
C GLU A 61 1.49 15.84 -10.24
N ILE A 62 0.24 16.17 -9.93
CA ILE A 62 -0.20 16.45 -8.55
C ILE A 62 -0.07 15.18 -7.70
N SER A 63 -0.35 14.01 -8.28
CA SER A 63 -0.20 12.73 -7.60
C SER A 63 1.28 12.45 -7.22
N PHE A 64 2.23 12.81 -8.08
CA PHE A 64 3.66 12.68 -7.80
C PHE A 64 4.11 13.63 -6.69
N GLN A 65 3.69 14.90 -6.74
CA GLN A 65 3.97 15.88 -5.69
C GLN A 65 3.37 15.44 -4.34
N THR A 66 2.18 14.85 -4.35
CA THR A 66 1.52 14.32 -3.16
C THR A 66 2.32 13.17 -2.53
N VAL A 67 2.79 12.21 -3.35
CA VAL A 67 3.67 11.14 -2.89
C VAL A 67 4.94 11.68 -2.25
N TYR A 68 5.58 12.68 -2.87
CA TYR A 68 6.77 13.31 -2.30
C TYR A 68 6.48 13.94 -0.93
N HIS A 69 5.37 14.67 -0.78
CA HIS A 69 4.95 15.22 0.50
C HIS A 69 4.69 14.13 1.56
N TYR A 70 4.11 12.99 1.17
CA TYR A 70 3.87 11.88 2.09
C TYR A 70 5.18 11.22 2.52
N TYR A 71 6.12 11.04 1.60
CA TYR A 71 7.47 10.57 1.92
C TYR A 71 8.17 11.50 2.93
N SER A 72 8.16 12.81 2.71
CA SER A 72 8.76 13.78 3.65
C SER A 72 8.12 13.72 5.03
N ARG A 73 6.80 13.53 5.10
CA ARG A 73 6.09 13.41 6.38
C ARG A 73 6.41 12.10 7.09
N MET A 74 6.54 10.98 6.37
CA MET A 74 7.02 9.71 6.93
C MET A 74 8.42 9.83 7.53
N ALA A 75 9.34 10.51 6.82
CA ALA A 75 10.71 10.73 7.28
C ALA A 75 10.80 11.52 8.60
N ASN A 76 9.77 12.31 8.93
CA ASN A 76 9.68 13.00 10.22
C ASN A 76 9.26 12.07 11.38
N TYR A 77 8.59 10.95 11.10
CA TYR A 77 8.13 10.01 12.12
C TYR A 77 9.05 8.79 12.26
N ARG A 78 9.75 8.40 11.19
CA ARG A 78 10.60 7.21 11.17
C ARG A 78 11.75 7.34 10.19
N ASN A 79 12.90 6.77 10.55
CA ASN A 79 14.06 6.67 9.67
C ASN A 79 13.69 5.84 8.43
N THR A 80 13.71 6.46 7.25
CA THR A 80 13.32 5.82 5.99
C THR A 80 14.31 4.76 5.52
N ALA A 81 15.53 4.73 6.07
CA ALA A 81 16.49 3.65 5.80
C ALA A 81 16.11 2.31 6.46
N GLU A 82 15.22 2.33 7.46
CA GLU A 82 14.77 1.14 8.20
C GLU A 82 13.43 0.59 7.70
N VAL A 83 12.83 1.23 6.70
CA VAL A 83 11.54 0.84 6.11
C VAL A 83 11.74 0.62 4.62
N PRO A 84 11.55 -0.61 4.11
CA PRO A 84 11.51 -0.85 2.66
C PRO A 84 10.45 0.04 2.00
N LEU A 85 10.89 0.84 1.00
CA LEU A 85 10.05 1.73 0.23
C LEU A 85 10.03 1.29 -1.24
N VAL A 86 8.84 1.29 -1.84
CA VAL A 86 8.64 1.06 -3.28
C VAL A 86 7.88 2.25 -3.86
N LEU A 87 8.35 2.79 -4.98
CA LEU A 87 7.68 3.85 -5.73
C LEU A 87 7.12 3.28 -7.03
N VAL A 88 5.82 3.47 -7.27
CA VAL A 88 5.09 2.90 -8.42
C VAL A 88 4.42 4.02 -9.20
N GLY A 89 4.82 4.19 -10.46
CA GLY A 89 4.11 5.02 -11.43
C GLY A 89 3.13 4.17 -12.23
N THR A 90 1.84 4.53 -12.21
CA THR A 90 0.79 3.82 -12.95
C THR A 90 0.48 4.53 -14.27
N GLN A 91 0.33 3.76 -15.36
CA GLN A 91 -0.23 4.23 -16.64
C GLN A 91 -1.75 4.02 -16.56
N GLY A 92 -2.55 5.04 -16.91
CA GLY A 92 -3.92 5.27 -16.41
C GLY A 92 -4.87 4.08 -16.20
N GLU A 93 -5.58 4.11 -15.07
CA GLU A 93 -6.98 3.65 -14.85
C GLU A 93 -7.48 4.20 -13.48
N THR A 94 -7.61 5.52 -13.32
CA THR A 94 -8.23 6.13 -12.11
C THR A 94 -9.75 5.94 -12.01
N HIS A 95 -10.36 5.08 -12.85
CA HIS A 95 -11.82 4.86 -12.84
C HIS A 95 -12.30 3.40 -12.88
N THR A 96 -11.44 2.38 -12.76
CA THR A 96 -11.87 0.97 -12.93
C THR A 96 -11.31 -0.05 -11.94
N LEU A 97 -10.37 0.31 -11.06
CA LEU A 97 -9.89 -0.61 -10.01
C LEU A 97 -10.93 -0.86 -8.91
N ALA A 98 -11.91 0.04 -8.73
CA ALA A 98 -13.09 -0.24 -7.90
C ALA A 98 -14.02 -1.33 -8.51
N ARG A 99 -13.83 -1.73 -9.78
CA ARG A 99 -14.69 -2.67 -10.50
C ARG A 99 -14.10 -4.06 -10.78
N ARG A 100 -12.80 -4.29 -10.57
CA ARG A 100 -12.21 -5.62 -10.84
C ARG A 100 -12.21 -6.58 -9.64
N HIS A 101 -12.41 -6.10 -8.41
CA HIS A 101 -12.52 -7.00 -7.25
C HIS A 101 -13.94 -7.50 -6.93
N THR A 102 -14.99 -6.98 -7.57
CA THR A 102 -16.33 -7.59 -7.49
C THR A 102 -16.48 -8.85 -8.36
N HIS A 103 -15.49 -9.19 -9.20
CA HIS A 103 -15.58 -10.36 -10.10
C HIS A 103 -14.64 -11.52 -9.75
N ALA A 104 -13.81 -11.39 -8.71
CA ALA A 104 -12.87 -12.45 -8.27
C ALA A 104 -13.43 -13.34 -7.13
N GLN A 105 -14.75 -13.30 -6.88
CA GLN A 105 -15.40 -14.07 -5.80
C GLN A 105 -16.39 -15.15 -6.27
N THR A 106 -16.47 -15.49 -7.57
CA THR A 106 -17.47 -16.47 -8.06
C THR A 106 -16.93 -17.86 -8.37
N HIS A 107 -15.64 -18.18 -8.18
CA HIS A 107 -15.20 -19.57 -8.35
C HIS A 107 -14.09 -19.96 -7.37
N CYS A 108 -14.51 -20.37 -6.17
CA CYS A 108 -13.86 -21.41 -5.38
C CYS A 108 -15.00 -22.22 -4.71
N ALA A 109 -15.20 -23.44 -5.20
CA ALA A 109 -16.02 -24.56 -4.69
C ALA A 109 -17.38 -24.25 -4.02
#